data_AF-A0A2E7VKY8-F1
#
_entry.id   AF-A0A2E7VKY8-F1
#
_cell.length_a   1.000
_cell.length_b   1.000
_cell.length_c   1.000
_cell.angle_alpha   90.00
_cell.angle_beta   90.00
_cell.angle_gamma   90.00
#
_symmetry.space_group_name_H-M   'P 1'
#
loop_
_entity.id
_entity.type
_entity.pdbx_description
1 polymer ?
#
loop_
_entity_poly.entity_id
_entity_poly.type
_entity_poly.pdbx_seq_one_letter_code
_entity_poly.pdbx_strand_id
1 'polypeptide(L)'
;MDETLGDIIAKLFEGGYRTGTVQEIRRDAMFKQMMGVARAAERAANLVMSIIEENEDRMQMDDANHLLITGTLAIYRVDIGSFMAKFVNPFDYNSFDVVEVHPKSGLVKEPKTACVQVQPQKNMPAYDLMAGYILGLLNDEVTWLQESLSPLRRTLFQIYGLARSPLTPSMEDHFEDLVEGEFDYTNDTFTFEGTNGWAWRLHFGQPLTEGYRVEYQKPRQTWWNTLFDDHEKESTGHYTLSGFFEVVEHLADCPRRLKGATDWNTDPIFLRKVASDYPPLAKAMAGRLMDDDYSADDIYSFYDEPISEEQADTVRRLDRMILRRAHA
;
A
#
# COMPACT_ATOMS: atom_id res chain seq x y z
N MET A 1 -18.43 -3.10 57.04
CA MET A 1 -17.79 -4.41 57.30
C MET A 1 -16.61 -4.46 56.35
N ASP A 2 -15.43 -4.19 56.89
CA ASP A 2 -14.17 -4.09 56.17
C ASP A 2 -13.76 -5.48 55.67
N GLU A 3 -13.61 -5.64 54.35
CA GLU A 3 -12.84 -6.77 53.80
C GLU A 3 -11.38 -6.60 54.25
N THR A 4 -10.84 -7.63 54.89
CA THR A 4 -9.48 -7.55 55.40
C THR A 4 -8.47 -7.65 54.26
N LEU A 5 -7.29 -7.03 54.41
CA LEU A 5 -6.19 -7.13 53.44
C LEU A 5 -5.82 -8.59 53.12
N GLY A 6 -6.06 -9.52 54.06
CA GLY A 6 -5.90 -10.96 53.87
C GLY A 6 -6.88 -11.57 52.87
N ASP A 7 -8.12 -11.09 52.82
CA ASP A 7 -9.15 -11.56 51.88
C ASP A 7 -8.88 -11.07 50.45
N ILE A 8 -8.32 -9.86 50.33
CA ILE A 8 -7.89 -9.27 49.04
C ILE A 8 -6.66 -10.01 48.50
N ILE A 9 -5.71 -10.36 49.37
CA ILE A 9 -4.52 -11.15 49.00
C ILE A 9 -4.92 -12.59 48.64
N ALA A 10 -5.86 -13.21 49.36
CA ALA A 10 -6.35 -14.55 49.05
C ALA A 10 -7.08 -14.62 47.68
N LYS A 11 -7.80 -13.55 47.29
CA LYS A 11 -8.41 -13.44 45.96
C LYS A 11 -7.38 -13.14 44.85
N LEU A 12 -6.27 -12.46 45.15
CA LEU A 12 -5.17 -12.23 44.20
C LEU A 12 -4.31 -13.48 43.93
N PHE A 13 -4.35 -14.47 44.83
CA PHE A 13 -3.64 -15.74 44.72
C PHE A 13 -4.63 -16.92 44.77
N GLU A 14 -5.47 -17.08 43.74
CA GLU A 14 -6.32 -18.27 43.50
C GLU A 14 -5.50 -19.56 43.22
N GLY A 15 -4.62 -19.91 44.15
CA GLY A 15 -3.77 -21.08 44.12
C GLY A 15 -3.10 -21.19 45.48
N GLY A 16 -3.76 -21.90 46.41
CA GLY A 16 -3.34 -22.05 47.79
C GLY A 16 -1.87 -22.43 47.97
N TYR A 17 -1.33 -22.18 49.18
CA TYR A 17 0.05 -22.47 49.59
C TYR A 17 0.59 -23.74 48.94
N ARG A 18 1.45 -23.57 47.94
CA ARG A 18 2.08 -24.69 47.23
C ARG A 18 3.28 -25.16 48.02
N THR A 19 3.15 -26.32 48.62
CA THR A 19 4.24 -27.03 49.28
C THR A 19 5.19 -27.61 48.23
N GLY A 20 6.45 -27.19 48.25
CA GLY A 20 7.49 -27.66 47.34
C GLY A 20 8.76 -26.82 47.43
N THR A 21 9.86 -27.34 46.89
CA THR A 21 11.11 -26.60 46.71
C THR A 21 10.93 -25.43 45.73
N VAL A 22 11.78 -24.41 45.82
CA VAL A 22 11.75 -23.25 44.89
C VAL A 22 11.80 -23.70 43.42
N GLN A 23 12.52 -24.79 43.11
CA GLN A 23 12.59 -25.34 41.75
C GLN A 23 11.33 -26.09 41.33
N GLU A 24 10.58 -26.71 42.25
CA GLU A 24 9.26 -27.30 41.94
C GLU A 24 8.24 -26.21 41.63
N ILE A 25 8.23 -25.12 42.40
CA ILE A 25 7.34 -23.98 42.16
C ILE A 25 7.63 -23.35 40.80
N ARG A 26 8.92 -23.16 40.44
CA ARG A 26 9.33 -22.61 39.14
C ARG A 26 8.96 -23.53 37.97
N ARG A 27 9.18 -24.84 38.10
CA ARG A 27 8.79 -25.83 37.08
C ARG A 27 7.27 -25.87 36.88
N ASP A 28 6.49 -25.81 37.95
CA ASP A 28 5.03 -25.77 37.84
C ASP A 28 4.54 -24.46 37.22
N ALA A 29 5.14 -23.32 37.57
CA ALA A 29 4.83 -22.04 36.93
C ALA A 29 5.14 -22.07 35.42
N MET A 30 6.28 -22.61 35.03
CA MET A 30 6.65 -22.82 33.62
C MET A 30 5.63 -23.72 32.91
N PHE A 31 5.30 -24.88 33.48
CA PHE A 31 4.32 -25.80 32.91
C PHE A 31 2.92 -25.16 32.78
N LYS A 32 2.48 -24.41 33.79
CA LYS A 32 1.23 -23.64 33.74
C LYS A 32 1.24 -22.61 32.62
N GLN A 33 2.35 -21.91 32.41
CA GLN A 33 2.47 -20.94 31.33
C GLN A 33 2.38 -21.63 29.96
N MET A 34 3.07 -22.77 29.78
CA MET A 34 2.95 -23.59 28.56
C MET A 34 1.51 -24.05 28.30
N MET A 35 0.83 -24.55 29.34
CA MET A 35 -0.58 -24.96 29.24
C MET A 35 -1.53 -23.78 29.00
N GLY A 36 -1.21 -22.60 29.54
CA GLY A 36 -1.94 -21.38 29.29
C GLY A 36 -1.90 -20.98 27.81
N VAL A 37 -0.74 -21.09 27.17
CA VAL A 37 -0.57 -20.87 25.72
C VAL A 37 -1.38 -21.88 24.91
N ALA A 38 -1.31 -23.18 25.25
CA ALA A 38 -2.07 -24.22 24.55
C ALA A 38 -3.59 -23.99 24.62
N ARG A 39 -4.12 -23.63 25.80
CA ARG A 39 -5.56 -23.31 25.97
C ARG A 39 -5.97 -22.03 25.25
N ALA A 40 -5.08 -21.04 25.17
CA ALA A 40 -5.36 -19.84 24.38
C ALA A 40 -5.46 -20.17 22.89
N ALA A 41 -4.56 -21.03 22.40
CA ALA A 41 -4.61 -21.53 21.03
C ALA A 41 -5.91 -22.30 20.75
N GLU A 42 -6.34 -23.19 21.64
CA GLU A 42 -7.62 -23.90 21.51
C GLU A 42 -8.82 -22.95 21.39
N ARG A 43 -8.91 -21.93 22.25
CA ARG A 43 -9.97 -20.91 22.18
C ARG A 43 -9.95 -20.14 20.86
N ALA A 44 -8.76 -19.77 20.40
CA ALA A 44 -8.58 -19.04 19.17
C ALA A 44 -8.93 -19.89 17.93
N ALA A 45 -8.66 -21.20 17.96
CA ALA A 45 -9.10 -22.11 16.90
C ALA A 45 -10.64 -22.23 16.86
N ASN A 46 -11.30 -22.29 18.02
CA ASN A 46 -12.76 -22.27 18.09
C ASN A 46 -13.34 -20.95 17.54
N LEU A 47 -12.70 -19.81 17.82
CA LEU A 47 -13.08 -18.51 17.24
C LEU A 47 -13.01 -18.54 15.70
N VAL A 48 -11.90 -19.05 15.14
CA VAL A 48 -11.75 -19.18 13.68
C VAL A 48 -12.88 -20.04 13.09
N MET A 49 -13.19 -21.18 13.73
CA MET A 49 -14.28 -22.03 13.27
C MET A 49 -15.63 -21.32 13.35
N SER A 50 -15.93 -20.61 14.44
CA SER A 50 -17.17 -19.83 14.56
C SER A 50 -17.27 -18.75 13.47
N ILE A 51 -16.17 -18.07 13.13
CA ILE A 51 -16.16 -17.10 12.02
C ILE A 51 -16.51 -17.77 10.69
N ILE A 52 -15.93 -18.93 10.41
CA ILE A 52 -16.20 -19.68 9.16
C ILE A 52 -17.66 -20.15 9.13
N GLU A 53 -18.17 -20.73 10.22
CA GLU A 53 -19.54 -21.22 10.32
C GLU A 53 -20.57 -20.09 10.22
N GLU A 54 -20.31 -18.93 10.84
CA GLU A 54 -21.19 -17.76 10.77
C GLU A 54 -21.23 -17.11 9.37
N ASN A 55 -20.25 -17.42 8.50
CA ASN A 55 -20.10 -16.86 7.17
C ASN A 55 -20.07 -17.94 6.07
N GLU A 56 -20.76 -19.07 6.25
CA GLU A 56 -20.75 -20.24 5.34
C GLU A 56 -21.17 -19.90 3.89
N ASP A 57 -21.97 -18.85 3.69
CA ASP A 57 -22.37 -18.36 2.37
C ASP A 57 -21.22 -17.70 1.61
N ARG A 58 -20.20 -17.22 2.32
CA ARG A 58 -19.03 -16.54 1.77
C ARG A 58 -17.73 -17.31 1.98
N MET A 59 -17.69 -18.27 2.90
CA MET A 59 -16.51 -19.05 3.26
C MET A 59 -16.78 -20.55 3.10
N GLN A 60 -16.00 -21.20 2.23
CA GLN A 60 -16.18 -22.62 1.94
C GLN A 60 -14.83 -23.32 1.79
N MET A 61 -14.76 -24.58 2.21
CA MET A 61 -13.61 -25.43 1.93
C MET A 61 -13.76 -26.06 0.55
N ASP A 62 -12.70 -26.04 -0.27
CA ASP A 62 -12.67 -26.76 -1.54
C ASP A 62 -12.17 -28.22 -1.38
N ASP A 63 -12.21 -28.98 -2.46
CA ASP A 63 -11.77 -30.39 -2.50
C ASP A 63 -10.27 -30.57 -2.16
N ALA A 64 -9.48 -29.50 -2.22
CA ALA A 64 -8.05 -29.50 -1.89
C ALA A 64 -7.78 -29.06 -0.43
N ASN A 65 -8.82 -28.84 0.38
CA ASN A 65 -8.76 -28.28 1.72
C ASN A 65 -8.23 -26.83 1.76
N HIS A 66 -8.40 -26.06 0.70
CA HIS A 66 -8.20 -24.62 0.74
C HIS A 66 -9.49 -23.93 1.20
N LEU A 67 -9.33 -22.85 1.97
CA LEU A 67 -10.45 -21.99 2.34
C LEU A 67 -10.66 -20.96 1.23
N LEU A 68 -11.81 -21.04 0.58
CA LEU A 68 -12.33 -20.01 -0.30
C LEU A 68 -13.01 -18.95 0.54
N ILE A 69 -12.61 -17.69 0.36
CA ILE A 69 -13.21 -16.52 1.02
C ILE A 69 -13.72 -15.58 -0.06
N THR A 70 -15.02 -15.35 -0.06
CA THR A 70 -15.68 -14.41 -0.97
C THR A 70 -15.74 -13.03 -0.30
N GLY A 71 -14.68 -12.23 -0.48
CA GLY A 71 -14.63 -10.82 -0.09
C GLY A 71 -15.63 -9.97 -0.87
N THR A 72 -15.71 -8.67 -0.62
CA THR A 72 -16.50 -7.74 -1.44
C THR A 72 -15.80 -7.49 -2.79
N LEU A 73 -14.49 -7.25 -2.77
CA LEU A 73 -13.70 -6.86 -3.93
C LEU A 73 -13.24 -8.06 -4.77
N ALA A 74 -12.91 -9.18 -4.12
CA ALA A 74 -12.34 -10.35 -4.80
C ALA A 74 -12.76 -11.68 -4.16
N ILE A 75 -12.35 -12.78 -4.79
CA ILE A 75 -12.41 -14.13 -4.20
C ILE A 75 -10.99 -14.55 -3.88
N TYR A 76 -10.78 -15.03 -2.65
CA TYR A 76 -9.48 -15.47 -2.16
C TYR A 76 -9.49 -16.98 -1.95
N ARG A 77 -8.41 -17.65 -2.33
CA ARG A 77 -8.20 -19.06 -2.01
C ARG A 77 -6.93 -19.20 -1.19
N VAL A 78 -7.11 -19.65 0.04
CA VAL A 78 -6.08 -19.70 1.08
C VAL A 78 -5.69 -21.15 1.34
N ASP A 79 -4.41 -21.46 1.21
CA ASP A 79 -3.86 -22.73 1.67
C ASP A 79 -3.71 -22.73 3.20
N ILE A 80 -4.80 -23.14 3.86
CA ILE A 80 -4.85 -23.26 5.31
C ILE A 80 -3.84 -24.30 5.81
N GLY A 81 -3.56 -25.35 5.03
CA GLY A 81 -2.57 -26.37 5.42
C GLY A 81 -1.17 -25.77 5.59
N SER A 82 -0.74 -24.97 4.61
CA SER A 82 0.53 -24.22 4.68
C SER A 82 0.56 -23.23 5.84
N PHE A 83 -0.57 -22.57 6.12
CA PHE A 83 -0.69 -21.66 7.26
C PHE A 83 -0.57 -22.41 8.60
N MET A 84 -1.26 -23.54 8.74
CA MET A 84 -1.26 -24.37 9.96
C MET A 84 0.12 -24.97 10.27
N ALA A 85 0.89 -25.33 9.23
CA ALA A 85 2.24 -25.86 9.39
C ALA A 85 3.16 -24.92 10.20
N LYS A 86 2.94 -23.61 10.12
CA LYS A 86 3.70 -22.59 10.87
C LYS A 86 3.52 -22.70 12.38
N PHE A 87 2.35 -23.14 12.83
CA PHE A 87 2.07 -23.31 14.25
C PHE A 87 2.58 -24.64 14.80
N VAL A 88 2.83 -25.62 13.93
CA VAL A 88 3.42 -26.91 14.32
C VAL A 88 4.91 -26.74 14.65
N ASN A 89 5.65 -26.00 13.82
CA ASN A 89 7.06 -25.71 14.06
C ASN A 89 7.41 -24.25 13.71
N PRO A 90 7.37 -23.33 14.70
CA PRO A 90 7.66 -21.92 14.45
C PRO A 90 9.14 -21.63 14.12
N PHE A 91 10.03 -22.62 14.25
CA PHE A 91 11.47 -22.46 13.99
C PHE A 91 11.90 -22.93 12.59
N ASP A 92 11.00 -23.55 11.82
CA ASP A 92 11.31 -24.14 10.50
C ASP A 92 11.04 -23.17 9.34
N TYR A 93 10.50 -21.98 9.61
CA TYR A 93 9.78 -21.22 8.59
C TYR A 93 10.49 -19.94 8.13
N ASN A 94 10.56 -19.77 6.80
CA ASN A 94 11.26 -18.66 6.10
C ASN A 94 10.43 -17.98 4.98
N SER A 95 9.11 -18.18 4.86
CA SER A 95 8.32 -17.55 3.77
C SER A 95 7.01 -16.88 4.17
N PHE A 96 6.58 -15.91 3.36
CA PHE A 96 5.32 -15.18 3.50
C PHE A 96 4.11 -16.02 3.03
N ASP A 97 2.93 -15.79 3.62
CA ASP A 97 1.68 -16.40 3.13
C ASP A 97 1.27 -15.77 1.81
N VAL A 98 1.25 -16.60 0.77
CA VAL A 98 0.84 -16.23 -0.57
C VAL A 98 -0.59 -16.71 -0.78
N VAL A 99 -1.47 -15.81 -1.17
CA VAL A 99 -2.91 -16.05 -1.37
C VAL A 99 -3.22 -15.96 -2.84
N GLU A 100 -3.98 -16.92 -3.37
CA GLU A 100 -4.55 -16.78 -4.70
C GLU A 100 -5.68 -15.75 -4.65
N VAL A 101 -5.60 -14.74 -5.52
CA VAL A 101 -6.58 -13.68 -5.67
C VAL A 101 -7.24 -13.82 -7.04
N HIS A 102 -8.54 -14.00 -7.02
CA HIS A 102 -9.39 -14.15 -8.19
C HIS A 102 -10.33 -12.95 -8.31
N PRO A 103 -10.73 -12.55 -9.54
CA PRO A 103 -11.76 -11.55 -9.72
C PRO A 103 -13.08 -12.01 -9.11
N LYS A 104 -13.92 -11.05 -8.75
CA LYS A 104 -15.23 -11.25 -8.15
C LYS A 104 -16.20 -12.01 -9.07
N SER A 105 -15.92 -12.02 -10.38
CA SER A 105 -16.67 -12.78 -11.38
C SER A 105 -16.51 -14.30 -11.27
N GLY A 106 -15.46 -14.79 -10.59
CA GLY A 106 -15.26 -16.21 -10.32
C GLY A 106 -13.81 -16.67 -10.36
N LEU A 107 -13.63 -17.96 -10.08
CA LEU A 107 -12.31 -18.60 -10.08
C LEU A 107 -11.75 -18.73 -11.50
N VAL A 108 -10.71 -17.95 -11.79
CA VAL A 108 -9.93 -18.01 -13.04
C VAL A 108 -8.85 -19.09 -13.00
N LYS A 109 -8.44 -19.58 -14.17
CA LYS A 109 -7.38 -20.60 -14.32
C LYS A 109 -6.00 -20.12 -13.87
N GLU A 110 -5.72 -18.84 -14.09
CA GLU A 110 -4.45 -18.21 -13.75
C GLU A 110 -4.71 -17.09 -12.74
N PRO A 111 -4.83 -17.41 -11.44
CA PRO A 111 -5.01 -16.40 -10.41
C PRO A 111 -3.76 -15.53 -10.27
N LYS A 112 -3.97 -14.31 -9.79
CA LYS A 112 -2.86 -13.50 -9.26
C LYS A 112 -2.58 -13.91 -7.83
N THR A 113 -1.42 -13.53 -7.31
CA THR A 113 -1.02 -13.89 -5.96
C THR A 113 -0.62 -12.67 -5.16
N ALA A 114 -1.11 -12.57 -3.93
CA ALA A 114 -0.77 -11.49 -3.00
C ALA A 114 -0.16 -12.04 -1.72
N CYS A 115 0.87 -11.36 -1.21
CA CYS A 115 1.32 -11.57 0.16
C CYS A 115 0.42 -10.78 1.10
N VAL A 116 -0.28 -11.46 2.02
CA VAL A 116 -1.21 -10.80 2.95
C VAL A 116 -0.61 -10.88 4.35
N GLN A 117 -0.30 -9.72 4.92
CA GLN A 117 0.30 -9.60 6.25
C GLN A 117 -0.66 -8.89 7.19
N VAL A 118 -1.04 -9.57 8.26
CA VAL A 118 -1.74 -8.95 9.39
C VAL A 118 -0.68 -8.47 10.37
N GLN A 119 -0.80 -7.23 10.86
CA GLN A 119 0.12 -6.70 11.86
C GLN A 119 0.01 -7.50 13.16
N PRO A 120 1.05 -8.25 13.57
CA PRO A 120 0.98 -9.06 14.78
C PRO A 120 1.08 -8.16 16.02
N GLN A 121 0.25 -8.40 17.03
CA GLN A 121 0.44 -7.81 18.35
C GLN A 121 1.30 -8.73 19.22
N LYS A 122 2.18 -8.15 20.06
CA LYS A 122 3.18 -8.90 20.86
C LYS A 122 2.61 -10.05 21.72
N ASN A 123 1.35 -9.95 22.13
CA ASN A 123 0.70 -10.93 23.00
C ASN A 123 -0.46 -11.67 22.33
N MET A 124 -0.56 -11.59 21.00
CA MET A 124 -1.64 -12.23 20.25
C MET A 124 -1.41 -13.74 20.16
N PRO A 125 -2.37 -14.58 20.61
CA PRO A 125 -2.37 -16.01 20.31
C PRO A 125 -2.22 -16.28 18.82
N ALA A 126 -1.56 -17.38 18.48
CA ALA A 126 -1.21 -17.73 17.11
C ALA A 126 -2.43 -17.78 16.17
N TYR A 127 -3.54 -18.40 16.59
CA TYR A 127 -4.76 -18.49 15.78
C TYR A 127 -5.61 -17.21 15.79
N ASP A 128 -5.37 -16.24 16.69
CA ASP A 128 -6.02 -14.93 16.58
C ASP A 128 -5.48 -14.17 15.35
N LEU A 129 -4.22 -14.39 14.97
CA LEU A 129 -3.66 -13.89 13.73
C LEU A 129 -4.42 -14.45 12.51
N MET A 130 -4.78 -15.74 12.56
CA MET A 130 -5.59 -16.40 11.53
C MET A 130 -6.98 -15.78 11.43
N ALA A 131 -7.64 -15.54 12.56
CA ALA A 131 -8.95 -14.89 12.60
C ALA A 131 -8.88 -13.49 11.99
N GLY A 132 -7.90 -12.67 12.40
CA GLY A 132 -7.68 -11.34 11.83
C GLY A 132 -7.39 -11.37 10.34
N TYR A 133 -6.66 -12.37 9.88
CA TYR A 133 -6.34 -12.58 8.46
C TYR A 133 -7.60 -12.91 7.64
N ILE A 134 -8.41 -13.88 8.09
CA ILE A 134 -9.64 -14.29 7.41
C ILE A 134 -10.65 -13.14 7.38
N LEU A 135 -10.84 -12.46 8.52
CA LEU A 135 -11.73 -11.31 8.61
C LEU A 135 -11.24 -10.12 7.77
N GLY A 136 -9.91 -9.96 7.64
CA GLY A 136 -9.31 -8.94 6.81
C GLY A 136 -9.64 -9.15 5.33
N LEU A 137 -9.55 -10.39 4.85
CA LEU A 137 -9.93 -10.77 3.48
C LEU A 137 -11.45 -10.74 3.25
N LEU A 138 -12.24 -11.09 4.26
CA LEU A 138 -13.70 -11.00 4.18
C LEU A 138 -14.19 -9.55 4.01
N ASN A 139 -13.52 -8.61 4.69
CA ASN A 139 -13.80 -7.17 4.68
C ASN A 139 -12.79 -6.40 3.81
N ASP A 140 -12.41 -6.98 2.68
CA ASP A 140 -11.41 -6.45 1.76
C ASP A 140 -11.72 -5.02 1.26
N GLU A 141 -12.99 -4.61 1.21
CA GLU A 141 -13.43 -3.25 0.83
C GLU A 141 -12.85 -2.12 1.67
N VAL A 142 -12.46 -2.41 2.92
CA VAL A 142 -11.81 -1.43 3.82
C VAL A 142 -10.32 -1.76 3.99
N THR A 143 -9.99 -3.04 4.14
CA THR A 143 -8.64 -3.43 4.56
C THR A 143 -7.61 -3.24 3.47
N TRP A 144 -7.97 -3.31 2.18
CA TRP A 144 -7.02 -3.21 1.07
C TRP A 144 -6.28 -1.85 1.00
N LEU A 145 -6.84 -0.79 1.57
CA LEU A 145 -6.21 0.53 1.65
C LEU A 145 -5.17 0.63 2.78
N GLN A 146 -5.12 -0.33 3.71
CA GLN A 146 -4.13 -0.33 4.78
C GLN A 146 -2.71 -0.51 4.22
N GLU A 147 -1.74 0.18 4.82
CA GLU A 147 -0.34 0.17 4.37
C GLU A 147 0.26 -1.25 4.34
N SER A 148 -0.02 -2.05 5.37
CA SER A 148 0.44 -3.45 5.48
C SER A 148 -0.12 -4.37 4.39
N LEU A 149 -1.15 -3.93 3.66
CA LEU A 149 -1.80 -4.68 2.58
C LEU A 149 -1.49 -4.09 1.19
N SER A 150 -0.42 -3.30 1.06
CA SER A 150 0.09 -2.84 -0.23
C SER A 150 0.24 -3.95 -1.30
N PRO A 151 0.72 -5.17 -0.99
CA PRO A 151 0.76 -6.25 -1.99
C PRO A 151 -0.63 -6.70 -2.47
N LEU A 152 -1.63 -6.73 -1.58
CA LEU A 152 -3.02 -7.01 -1.94
C LEU A 152 -3.57 -5.89 -2.82
N ARG A 153 -3.35 -4.63 -2.46
CA ARG A 153 -3.73 -3.46 -3.27
C ARG A 153 -3.18 -3.53 -4.68
N ARG A 154 -1.88 -3.80 -4.82
CA ARG A 154 -1.23 -3.98 -6.13
C ARG A 154 -1.87 -5.11 -6.94
N THR A 155 -2.16 -6.22 -6.28
CA THR A 155 -2.78 -7.39 -6.92
C THR A 155 -4.20 -7.08 -7.42
N LEU A 156 -5.00 -6.39 -6.61
CA LEU A 156 -6.33 -5.93 -7.00
C LEU A 156 -6.27 -4.98 -8.20
N PHE A 157 -5.30 -4.06 -8.22
CA PHE A 157 -5.05 -3.18 -9.38
C PHE A 157 -4.62 -3.94 -10.63
N GLN A 158 -3.86 -5.03 -10.51
CA GLN A 158 -3.53 -5.88 -11.66
C GLN A 158 -4.74 -6.62 -12.22
N ILE A 159 -5.75 -6.90 -11.39
CA ILE A 159 -6.97 -7.59 -11.80
C ILE A 159 -7.94 -6.62 -12.46
N TYR A 160 -8.16 -5.46 -11.86
CA TYR A 160 -9.23 -4.55 -12.25
C TYR A 160 -8.77 -3.25 -12.93
N GLY A 161 -7.54 -2.82 -12.65
CA GLY A 161 -7.04 -1.51 -13.07
C GLY A 161 -7.90 -0.36 -12.53
N LEU A 162 -7.96 0.72 -13.31
CA LEU A 162 -8.78 1.90 -13.04
C LEU A 162 -10.14 1.85 -13.75
N ALA A 163 -10.46 0.76 -14.45
CA ALA A 163 -11.76 0.60 -15.06
C ALA A 163 -12.83 0.36 -13.99
N ARG A 164 -14.10 0.65 -14.33
CA ARG A 164 -15.22 0.38 -13.43
C ARG A 164 -15.23 -1.09 -13.01
N SER A 165 -15.14 -1.30 -11.70
CA SER A 165 -14.97 -2.60 -11.08
C SER A 165 -15.49 -2.60 -9.64
N PRO A 166 -15.49 -3.74 -8.95
CA PRO A 166 -15.78 -3.77 -7.51
C PRO A 166 -14.88 -2.85 -6.67
N LEU A 167 -13.68 -2.48 -7.16
CA LEU A 167 -12.80 -1.51 -6.47
C LEU A 167 -13.34 -0.08 -6.50
N THR A 168 -14.14 0.26 -7.52
CA THR A 168 -14.50 1.65 -7.84
C THR A 168 -15.06 2.42 -6.64
N PRO A 169 -16.08 1.94 -5.91
CA PRO A 169 -16.67 2.73 -4.82
C PRO A 169 -15.65 3.06 -3.71
N SER A 170 -14.92 2.05 -3.22
CA SER A 170 -13.92 2.23 -2.16
C SER A 170 -12.74 3.11 -2.61
N MET A 171 -12.37 3.03 -3.90
CA MET A 171 -11.32 3.87 -4.48
C MET A 171 -11.77 5.33 -4.64
N GLU A 172 -13.01 5.57 -5.08
CA GLU A 172 -13.58 6.91 -5.17
C GLU A 172 -13.62 7.58 -3.80
N ASP A 173 -14.19 6.90 -2.81
CA ASP A 173 -14.27 7.39 -1.42
C ASP A 173 -12.86 7.73 -0.88
N HIS A 174 -11.87 6.86 -1.13
CA HIS A 174 -10.50 7.09 -0.68
C HIS A 174 -9.87 8.35 -1.27
N PHE A 175 -10.03 8.58 -2.58
CA PHE A 175 -9.42 9.72 -3.25
C PHE A 175 -10.22 11.02 -3.09
N GLU A 176 -11.53 10.93 -2.88
CA GLU A 176 -12.34 12.05 -2.42
C GLU A 176 -11.82 12.54 -1.05
N ASP A 177 -11.61 11.62 -0.09
CA ASP A 177 -11.09 11.96 1.24
C ASP A 177 -9.62 12.44 1.21
N LEU A 178 -8.78 11.85 0.36
CA LEU A 178 -7.34 12.13 0.34
C LEU A 178 -7.00 13.45 -0.36
N VAL A 179 -7.63 13.73 -1.50
CA VAL A 179 -7.25 14.84 -2.39
C VAL A 179 -8.43 15.62 -2.96
N GLU A 180 -9.66 15.40 -2.47
CA GLU A 180 -10.89 15.92 -3.07
C GLU A 180 -10.97 15.58 -4.56
N GLY A 181 -10.52 14.37 -4.90
CA GLY A 181 -10.38 13.91 -6.29
C GLY A 181 -11.69 13.38 -6.88
N GLU A 182 -11.87 13.60 -8.18
CA GLU A 182 -13.07 13.20 -8.92
C GLU A 182 -12.70 12.28 -10.10
N PHE A 183 -13.35 11.12 -10.18
CA PHE A 183 -13.25 10.21 -11.32
C PHE A 183 -14.36 10.47 -12.33
N ASP A 184 -13.98 10.71 -13.59
CA ASP A 184 -14.86 10.72 -14.74
C ASP A 184 -14.57 9.51 -15.65
N TYR A 185 -15.30 8.43 -15.43
CA TYR A 185 -15.23 7.22 -16.25
C TYR A 185 -15.83 7.35 -17.65
N THR A 186 -16.47 8.48 -17.98
CA THR A 186 -16.93 8.72 -19.36
C THR A 186 -15.77 9.15 -20.23
N ASN A 187 -14.85 9.93 -19.66
CA ASN A 187 -13.66 10.43 -20.35
C ASN A 187 -12.37 9.71 -19.91
N ASP A 188 -12.48 8.72 -19.03
CA ASP A 188 -11.36 8.02 -18.38
C ASP A 188 -10.35 8.98 -17.75
N THR A 189 -10.85 9.98 -17.00
CA THR A 189 -10.01 10.98 -16.33
C THR A 189 -10.20 10.98 -14.82
N PHE A 190 -9.12 11.30 -14.11
CA PHE A 190 -9.13 11.59 -12.68
C PHE A 190 -8.57 13.00 -12.45
N THR A 191 -9.33 13.86 -11.78
CA THR A 191 -8.97 15.26 -11.53
C THR A 191 -8.91 15.56 -10.05
N PHE A 192 -7.91 16.33 -9.64
CA PHE A 192 -7.72 16.69 -8.23
C PHE A 192 -6.88 17.97 -8.11
N GLU A 193 -6.97 18.61 -6.95
CA GLU A 193 -6.20 19.82 -6.67
C GLU A 193 -4.76 19.48 -6.26
N GLY A 194 -3.84 20.30 -6.74
CA GLY A 194 -2.48 20.38 -6.26
C GLY A 194 -2.28 21.59 -5.35
N THR A 195 -1.04 21.97 -5.16
CA THR A 195 -0.69 23.13 -4.33
C THR A 195 -0.62 24.43 -5.13
N ASN A 196 -0.68 25.57 -4.42
CA ASN A 196 -0.58 26.91 -5.01
C ASN A 196 -1.63 27.20 -6.09
N GLY A 197 -2.78 26.51 -6.09
CA GLY A 197 -3.87 26.66 -7.06
C GLY A 197 -3.60 25.97 -8.40
N TRP A 198 -2.68 25.01 -8.43
CA TRP A 198 -2.56 24.09 -9.56
C TRP A 198 -3.59 22.98 -9.40
N ALA A 199 -4.15 22.51 -10.52
CA ALA A 199 -4.94 21.30 -10.56
C ALA A 199 -4.30 20.30 -11.53
N TRP A 200 -4.54 19.01 -11.30
CA TRP A 200 -4.00 17.90 -12.07
C TRP A 200 -5.10 17.09 -12.70
N ARG A 201 -4.81 16.54 -13.87
CA ARG A 201 -5.68 15.61 -14.58
C ARG A 201 -4.87 14.45 -15.10
N LEU A 202 -5.20 13.25 -14.65
CA LEU A 202 -4.67 12.00 -15.15
C LEU A 202 -5.67 11.40 -16.11
N HIS A 203 -5.21 10.90 -17.25
CA HIS A 203 -6.03 10.05 -18.11
C HIS A 203 -5.57 8.61 -17.94
N PHE A 204 -6.53 7.72 -17.75
CA PHE A 204 -6.34 6.28 -17.68
C PHE A 204 -7.07 5.61 -18.84
N GLY A 205 -6.99 4.27 -18.93
CA GLY A 205 -7.74 3.50 -19.93
C GLY A 205 -7.33 3.72 -21.40
N GLN A 206 -6.22 4.41 -21.66
CA GLN A 206 -5.74 4.68 -23.01
C GLN A 206 -5.05 3.43 -23.59
N PRO A 207 -5.56 2.85 -24.70
CA PRO A 207 -5.11 1.53 -25.17
C PRO A 207 -3.71 1.53 -25.82
N LEU A 208 -3.14 2.70 -26.12
CA LEU A 208 -1.86 2.83 -26.81
C LEU A 208 -0.74 3.38 -25.92
N THR A 209 -1.05 3.79 -24.69
CA THR A 209 -0.06 4.28 -23.73
C THR A 209 0.29 3.18 -22.73
N GLU A 210 1.53 3.19 -22.27
CA GLU A 210 1.99 2.30 -21.21
C GLU A 210 1.64 2.89 -19.84
N GLY A 211 1.78 4.22 -19.71
CA GLY A 211 1.38 4.96 -18.54
C GLY A 211 0.14 5.84 -18.73
N TYR A 212 -0.02 6.76 -17.79
CA TYR A 212 -0.99 7.85 -17.82
C TYR A 212 -0.53 9.02 -18.68
N ARG A 213 -1.48 9.65 -19.35
CA ARG A 213 -1.34 11.03 -19.82
C ARG A 213 -1.57 11.97 -18.65
N VAL A 214 -0.65 12.89 -18.42
CA VAL A 214 -0.66 13.82 -17.29
C VAL A 214 -0.84 15.24 -17.81
N GLU A 215 -1.84 15.93 -17.31
CA GLU A 215 -2.13 17.31 -17.63
C GLU A 215 -2.26 18.14 -16.35
N TYR A 216 -2.07 19.45 -16.49
CA TYR A 216 -2.17 20.38 -15.39
C TYR A 216 -2.84 21.68 -15.80
N GLN A 217 -3.46 22.32 -14.82
CA GLN A 217 -4.03 23.65 -14.93
C GLN A 217 -3.33 24.58 -13.95
N LYS A 218 -2.90 25.76 -14.42
CA LYS A 218 -2.28 26.79 -13.57
C LYS A 218 -3.34 27.61 -12.84
N PRO A 219 -2.96 28.35 -11.78
CA PRO A 219 -3.90 29.17 -11.05
C PRO A 219 -4.59 30.16 -11.98
N ARG A 220 -5.94 30.18 -11.93
CA ARG A 220 -6.81 31.05 -12.74
C ARG A 220 -6.83 30.73 -14.24
N GLN A 221 -6.21 29.63 -14.66
CA GLN A 221 -6.30 29.12 -16.03
C GLN A 221 -7.59 28.28 -16.18
N THR A 222 -8.21 28.28 -17.35
CA THR A 222 -9.43 27.48 -17.62
C THR A 222 -9.21 26.32 -18.58
N TRP A 223 -8.09 26.28 -19.30
CA TRP A 223 -7.70 25.18 -20.16
C TRP A 223 -6.67 24.28 -19.48
N TRP A 224 -6.48 23.06 -19.97
CA TRP A 224 -5.46 22.11 -19.50
C TRP A 224 -4.22 22.18 -20.38
N ASN A 225 -3.04 22.05 -19.77
CA ASN A 225 -1.77 21.90 -20.49
C ASN A 225 -1.27 20.46 -20.33
N THR A 226 -0.76 19.88 -21.40
CA THR A 226 -0.15 18.55 -21.35
C THR A 226 1.25 18.61 -20.76
N LEU A 227 1.50 17.79 -19.75
CA LEU A 227 2.82 17.56 -19.17
C LEU A 227 3.47 16.33 -19.79
N PHE A 228 2.74 15.22 -19.84
CA PHE A 228 3.14 13.95 -20.44
C PHE A 228 1.98 13.41 -21.27
N ASP A 229 2.24 12.97 -22.49
CA ASP A 229 1.32 12.16 -23.26
C ASP A 229 1.39 10.69 -22.83
N ASP A 230 2.59 10.22 -22.45
CA ASP A 230 2.79 8.92 -21.80
C ASP A 230 3.92 9.03 -20.77
N HIS A 231 3.57 9.13 -19.48
CA HIS A 231 4.58 9.39 -18.45
C HIS A 231 5.60 8.25 -18.27
N GLU A 232 5.25 6.99 -18.56
CA GLU A 232 6.19 5.87 -18.41
C GLU A 232 7.30 5.95 -19.47
N LYS A 233 6.97 6.40 -20.69
CA LYS A 233 7.94 6.56 -21.78
C LYS A 233 8.76 7.84 -21.68
N GLU A 234 8.13 8.91 -21.19
CA GLU A 234 8.73 10.24 -21.20
C GLU A 234 9.46 10.61 -19.91
N SER A 235 9.18 9.93 -18.80
CA SER A 235 9.87 10.14 -17.52
C SER A 235 11.15 9.30 -17.44
N THR A 236 11.84 9.35 -16.30
CA THR A 236 12.98 8.48 -15.99
C THR A 236 12.58 7.24 -15.18
N GLY A 237 11.28 6.98 -14.99
CA GLY A 237 10.80 5.82 -14.22
C GLY A 237 10.99 5.95 -12.70
N HIS A 238 11.06 7.18 -12.17
CA HIS A 238 11.21 7.40 -10.73
C HIS A 238 10.00 6.88 -9.94
N TYR A 239 10.23 6.30 -8.75
CA TYR A 239 9.16 5.64 -7.95
C TYR A 239 7.98 6.55 -7.58
N THR A 240 8.19 7.86 -7.51
CA THR A 240 7.11 8.83 -7.26
C THR A 240 6.12 8.93 -8.41
N LEU A 241 6.45 8.37 -9.57
CA LEU A 241 5.62 8.35 -10.76
C LEU A 241 5.34 6.93 -11.28
N SER A 242 5.56 5.86 -10.50
CA SER A 242 5.45 4.48 -11.01
C SER A 242 4.10 3.80 -10.75
N GLY A 243 3.24 4.37 -9.90
CA GLY A 243 1.94 3.80 -9.55
C GLY A 243 0.89 4.88 -9.39
N PHE A 244 -0.38 4.52 -9.56
CA PHE A 244 -1.47 5.50 -9.52
C PHE A 244 -1.53 6.24 -8.18
N PHE A 245 -1.40 5.52 -7.06
CA PHE A 245 -1.41 6.10 -5.71
C PHE A 245 -0.23 7.05 -5.53
N GLU A 246 0.98 6.58 -5.86
CA GLU A 246 2.21 7.34 -5.73
C GLU A 246 2.18 8.61 -6.59
N VAL A 247 1.68 8.51 -7.83
CA VAL A 247 1.50 9.65 -8.74
C VAL A 247 0.52 10.66 -8.14
N VAL A 248 -0.66 10.23 -7.69
CA VAL A 248 -1.69 11.13 -7.15
C VAL A 248 -1.18 11.83 -5.90
N GLU A 249 -0.62 11.09 -4.95
CA GLU A 249 -0.03 11.65 -3.72
C GLU A 249 1.09 12.64 -4.04
N HIS A 250 1.98 12.30 -4.97
CA HIS A 250 3.08 13.16 -5.36
C HIS A 250 2.59 14.46 -6.01
N LEU A 251 1.64 14.36 -6.94
CA LEU A 251 1.09 15.50 -7.67
C LEU A 251 0.26 16.41 -6.77
N ALA A 252 -0.51 15.85 -5.82
CA ALA A 252 -1.31 16.64 -4.88
C ALA A 252 -0.44 17.59 -4.06
N ASP A 253 0.81 17.19 -3.78
CA ASP A 253 1.82 17.99 -3.10
C ASP A 253 2.58 18.98 -4.02
N CYS A 254 2.42 18.87 -5.34
CA CYS A 254 3.11 19.67 -6.36
C CYS A 254 2.30 20.90 -6.78
N PRO A 255 2.96 22.01 -7.19
CA PRO A 255 4.40 22.19 -7.34
C PRO A 255 5.14 22.66 -6.06
N ARG A 256 4.47 22.84 -4.92
CA ARG A 256 5.08 23.33 -3.67
C ARG A 256 6.25 22.45 -3.23
N ARG A 257 6.06 21.13 -3.20
CA ARG A 257 7.06 20.13 -2.79
C ARG A 257 8.35 20.19 -3.61
N LEU A 258 8.26 20.63 -4.87
CA LEU A 258 9.39 20.63 -5.80
C LEU A 258 10.45 21.69 -5.51
N LYS A 259 10.13 22.75 -4.76
CA LYS A 259 11.07 23.87 -4.53
C LYS A 259 12.38 23.48 -3.84
N GLY A 260 12.37 22.40 -3.05
CA GLY A 260 13.56 21.85 -2.39
C GLY A 260 13.91 20.45 -2.88
N ALA A 261 13.25 19.96 -3.94
CA ALA A 261 13.49 18.63 -4.46
C ALA A 261 14.75 18.61 -5.33
N THR A 262 15.52 17.55 -5.17
CA THR A 262 16.63 17.21 -6.07
C THR A 262 16.19 16.15 -7.08
N ASP A 263 17.08 15.82 -8.01
CA ASP A 263 16.86 14.76 -9.02
C ASP A 263 16.75 13.36 -8.37
N TRP A 264 17.09 13.25 -7.07
CA TRP A 264 16.91 12.05 -6.24
C TRP A 264 15.54 12.00 -5.53
N ASN A 265 14.87 13.14 -5.37
CA ASN A 265 13.63 13.20 -4.59
C ASN A 265 12.38 13.04 -5.47
N THR A 266 12.52 13.23 -6.77
CA THR A 266 11.45 13.20 -7.77
C THR A 266 12.07 12.97 -9.13
N ASP A 267 11.21 12.65 -10.10
CA ASP A 267 11.62 12.46 -11.49
C ASP A 267 12.29 13.73 -12.07
N PRO A 268 13.53 13.62 -12.60
CA PRO A 268 14.27 14.75 -13.14
C PRO A 268 13.58 15.47 -14.30
N ILE A 269 12.85 14.75 -15.15
CA ILE A 269 12.16 15.32 -16.31
C ILE A 269 10.89 16.02 -15.85
N PHE A 270 10.09 15.40 -14.97
CA PHE A 270 8.93 16.00 -14.34
C PHE A 270 9.27 17.32 -13.64
N LEU A 271 10.29 17.31 -12.77
CA LEU A 271 10.77 18.49 -12.05
C LEU A 271 11.00 19.66 -13.01
N ARG A 272 11.68 19.39 -14.13
CA ARG A 272 12.06 20.38 -15.13
C ARG A 272 10.88 20.84 -16.00
N LYS A 273 9.97 19.95 -16.36
CA LYS A 273 8.72 20.31 -17.06
C LYS A 273 7.86 21.24 -16.20
N VAL A 274 7.69 20.95 -14.91
CA VAL A 274 6.96 21.83 -13.99
C VAL A 274 7.69 23.16 -13.77
N ALA A 275 9.01 23.14 -13.62
CA ALA A 275 9.82 24.35 -13.46
C ALA A 275 9.71 25.31 -14.65
N SER A 276 9.59 24.78 -15.86
CA SER A 276 9.41 25.58 -17.09
C SER A 276 8.15 26.47 -17.03
N ASP A 277 7.12 26.03 -16.31
CA ASP A 277 5.85 26.72 -16.19
C ASP A 277 5.59 27.39 -14.82
N TYR A 278 6.40 27.06 -13.80
CA TYR A 278 6.27 27.57 -12.44
C TYR A 278 7.49 28.44 -12.03
N PRO A 279 7.42 29.78 -12.15
CA PRO A 279 8.56 30.68 -11.91
C PRO A 279 9.27 30.54 -10.55
N PRO A 280 8.57 30.31 -9.42
CA PRO A 280 9.24 30.11 -8.15
C PRO A 280 10.18 28.89 -8.14
N LEU A 281 9.82 27.81 -8.83
CA LEU A 281 10.67 26.63 -8.96
C LEU A 281 11.82 26.88 -9.94
N ALA A 282 11.56 27.55 -11.07
CA ALA A 282 12.63 27.94 -12.00
C ALA A 282 13.74 28.74 -11.31
N LYS A 283 13.36 29.71 -10.46
CA LYS A 283 14.31 30.52 -9.69
C LYS A 283 15.09 29.69 -8.66
N ALA A 284 14.45 28.71 -8.02
CA ALA A 284 15.12 27.82 -7.08
C ALA A 284 16.14 26.91 -7.78
N MET A 285 15.85 26.47 -9.01
CA MET A 285 16.74 25.61 -9.79
C MET A 285 17.89 26.34 -10.47
N ALA A 286 17.74 27.64 -10.77
CA ALA A 286 18.72 28.39 -11.56
C ALA A 286 20.15 28.33 -11.01
N GLY A 287 20.32 28.40 -9.68
CA GLY A 287 21.64 28.28 -9.06
C GLY A 287 22.33 26.95 -9.35
N ARG A 288 21.60 25.84 -9.27
CA ARG A 288 22.11 24.49 -9.57
C ARG A 288 22.46 24.32 -11.04
N LEU A 289 21.62 24.86 -11.93
CA LEU A 289 21.81 24.73 -13.38
C LEU A 289 22.95 25.61 -13.94
N MET A 290 23.43 26.57 -13.15
CA MET A 290 24.56 27.44 -13.49
C MET A 290 25.86 27.02 -12.79
N ASP A 291 25.84 25.95 -12.01
CA ASP A 291 27.03 25.42 -11.36
C ASP A 291 27.97 24.82 -12.42
N ASP A 292 29.27 25.09 -12.32
CA ASP A 292 30.28 24.60 -13.27
C ASP A 292 30.42 23.06 -13.20
N ASP A 293 30.05 22.47 -12.05
CA ASP A 293 30.08 21.02 -11.82
C ASP A 293 28.77 20.31 -12.27
N TYR A 294 27.78 21.05 -12.80
CA TYR A 294 26.52 20.46 -13.26
C TYR A 294 26.62 19.93 -14.70
N SER A 295 26.27 18.66 -14.88
CA SER A 295 26.01 18.06 -16.20
C SER A 295 24.69 17.31 -16.21
N ALA A 296 23.94 17.47 -17.31
CA ALA A 296 22.73 16.68 -17.56
C ALA A 296 23.04 15.20 -17.79
N ASP A 297 24.25 14.89 -18.26
CA ASP A 297 24.69 13.53 -18.55
C ASP A 297 25.10 12.78 -17.25
N ASP A 298 25.29 13.52 -16.14
CA ASP A 298 25.62 12.97 -14.82
C ASP A 298 24.37 12.76 -13.94
N ILE A 299 23.18 12.78 -14.54
CA ILE A 299 21.93 12.48 -13.83
C ILE A 299 21.71 10.97 -13.84
N TYR A 300 21.44 10.44 -12.65
CA TYR A 300 21.14 9.03 -12.45
C TYR A 300 19.65 8.86 -12.16
N SER A 301 19.10 7.75 -12.65
CA SER A 301 17.79 7.24 -12.28
C SER A 301 17.77 6.84 -10.81
N PHE A 302 16.57 6.54 -10.30
CA PHE A 302 16.38 6.04 -8.93
C PHE A 302 17.15 4.73 -8.64
N TYR A 303 17.53 3.97 -9.67
CA TYR A 303 18.27 2.72 -9.54
C TYR A 303 19.80 2.89 -9.62
N ASP A 304 20.30 4.13 -9.45
CA ASP A 304 21.72 4.48 -9.63
C ASP A 304 22.26 4.17 -11.03
N GLU A 305 21.38 4.07 -12.03
CA GLU A 305 21.75 3.89 -13.44
C GLU A 305 21.70 5.25 -14.16
N PRO A 306 22.70 5.60 -15.00
CA PRO A 306 22.64 6.82 -15.80
C PRO A 306 21.35 6.87 -16.64
N ILE A 307 20.75 8.06 -16.76
CA ILE A 307 19.63 8.25 -17.67
C ILE A 307 20.07 8.02 -19.12
N SER A 308 19.14 7.61 -19.99
CA SER A 308 19.43 7.41 -21.41
C SER A 308 19.83 8.71 -22.12
N GLU A 309 20.54 8.59 -23.25
CA GLU A 309 20.96 9.74 -24.06
C GLU A 309 19.77 10.63 -24.49
N GLU A 310 18.63 10.01 -24.84
CA GLU A 310 17.40 10.72 -25.20
C GLU A 310 16.80 11.50 -24.01
N GLN A 311 16.84 10.92 -22.82
CA GLN A 311 16.40 11.59 -21.59
C GLN A 311 17.35 12.74 -21.23
N ALA A 312 18.67 12.55 -21.37
CA ALA A 312 19.66 13.60 -21.16
C ALA A 312 19.49 14.77 -22.15
N ASP A 313 19.23 14.48 -23.43
CA ASP A 313 18.88 15.48 -24.45
C ASP A 313 17.63 16.29 -24.05
N THR A 314 16.61 15.59 -23.56
CA THR A 314 15.38 16.21 -23.06
C THR A 314 15.64 17.10 -21.84
N VAL A 315 16.46 16.64 -20.90
CA VAL A 315 16.90 17.45 -19.75
C VAL A 315 17.63 18.70 -20.21
N ARG A 316 18.64 18.58 -21.09
CA ARG A 316 19.41 19.74 -21.63
C ARG A 316 18.51 20.75 -22.33
N ARG A 317 17.43 20.31 -22.98
CA ARG A 317 16.43 21.20 -23.59
C ARG A 317 15.63 21.94 -22.53
N LEU A 318 15.14 21.24 -21.51
CA LEU A 318 14.33 21.81 -20.44
C LEU A 318 15.14 22.78 -19.56
N ASP A 319 16.40 22.47 -19.25
CA ASP A 319 17.29 23.35 -18.47
C ASP A 319 17.43 24.73 -19.12
N ARG A 320 17.60 24.76 -20.45
CA ARG A 320 17.64 26.01 -21.22
C ARG A 320 16.33 26.80 -21.13
N MET A 321 15.18 26.12 -21.06
CA MET A 321 13.87 26.78 -20.87
C MET A 321 13.74 27.34 -19.46
N ILE A 322 14.17 26.59 -18.44
CA ILE A 322 14.14 27.00 -17.04
C ILE A 322 14.99 28.24 -16.81
N LEU A 323 16.22 28.27 -17.32
CA LEU A 323 17.10 29.44 -17.19
C LEU A 323 16.47 30.69 -17.82
N ARG A 324 15.89 30.58 -19.02
CA ARG A 324 15.13 31.68 -19.64
C ARG A 324 13.97 32.15 -18.76
N ARG A 325 13.26 31.21 -18.14
CA ARG A 325 12.12 31.49 -17.27
C ARG A 325 12.51 32.12 -15.95
N ALA A 326 13.65 31.73 -15.37
CA ALA A 326 14.16 32.26 -14.11
C ALA A 326 14.54 33.75 -14.22
N HIS A 327 14.97 34.18 -15.41
CA HIS A 327 15.35 35.57 -15.73
C HIS A 327 14.23 36.43 -16.32
N ALA A 328 13.05 35.86 -16.57
CA ALA A 328 11.87 36.57 -17.08
C ALA A 328 11.00 37.14 -15.96
#